data_AF-A0A6A5XHD8-F1
#
_entry.id   AF-A0A6A5XHD8-F1
#
_cell.length_a   1.000
_cell.length_b   1.000
_cell.length_c   1.000
_cell.angle_alpha   90.00
_cell.angle_beta   90.00
_cell.angle_gamma   90.00
#
_symmetry.space_group_name_H-M   'P 1'
#
loop_
_entity.id
_entity.type
_entity.pdbx_description
1 polymer ?
#
loop_
_entity_poly.entity_id
_entity_poly.type
_entity_poly.pdbx_seq_one_letter_code
_entity_poly.pdbx_strand_id
1 'polypeptide(L)'
;MSWYEIVTVKQSNIRAHGHRPLPRRHSNCNILDDSRRPLLEIVNFPHKPYGRHARPRSPVPHKHRTNIHIELSDPPRPVRHHDRPQFVRRRSISNPPPVKKETPTVNIISHSASALNSRDVKDRTYAEGRLDQALKFVPTDAYYLYTINCVHMKPPPQHICDSFTGTAEIVKRSVMNDPRAKNAVEKAVHDIVDALKRGHSKVWLESRCVMGTHRSVAIAEVIGEEIDSMGVNVMVQHPHIRDADWQRRRG
;
A
#
# COMPACT_ATOMS: atom_id res chain seq x y z
N MET A 1 -24.16 -1.45 16.07
CA MET A 1 -23.28 -0.88 17.12
C MET A 1 -22.10 -0.23 16.42
N SER A 2 -22.03 1.10 16.52
CA SER A 2 -21.17 1.97 15.71
C SER A 2 -19.81 2.15 16.40
N TRP A 3 -18.71 2.09 15.64
CA TRP A 3 -17.32 2.24 16.11
C TRP A 3 -17.01 3.61 16.78
N TYR A 4 -17.99 4.50 16.89
CA TYR A 4 -17.83 5.82 17.50
C TYR A 4 -18.09 5.90 19.01
N GLU A 5 -18.55 4.84 19.70
CA GLU A 5 -18.93 4.95 21.12
C GLU A 5 -17.88 4.49 22.15
N ILE A 6 -16.73 3.95 21.75
CA ILE A 6 -15.70 3.49 22.72
C ILE A 6 -14.55 4.50 22.91
N VAL A 7 -14.52 5.61 22.17
CA VAL A 7 -13.48 6.65 22.33
C VAL A 7 -14.09 8.04 22.54
N THR A 8 -14.98 8.15 23.51
CA THR A 8 -15.38 9.43 24.10
C THR A 8 -14.83 9.51 25.52
N VAL A 9 -13.50 9.57 25.63
CA VAL A 9 -12.87 10.01 26.88
C VAL A 9 -13.18 11.50 27.02
N LYS A 10 -13.92 11.83 28.07
CA LYS A 10 -14.23 13.19 28.54
C LYS A 10 -13.00 14.11 28.38
N GLN A 11 -13.06 15.05 27.44
CA GLN A 11 -12.25 16.27 27.48
C GLN A 11 -12.79 17.16 28.60
N SER A 12 -12.41 16.88 29.85
CA SER A 12 -12.60 17.82 30.96
C SER A 12 -11.38 18.73 31.06
N ASN A 13 -11.58 20.01 30.69
CA ASN A 13 -10.87 21.20 31.15
C ASN A 13 -9.44 20.99 31.68
N ILE A 14 -8.46 20.97 30.77
CA ILE A 14 -7.07 21.29 31.12
C ILE A 14 -6.89 22.78 30.84
N ARG A 15 -6.83 23.56 31.92
CA ARG A 15 -6.45 24.97 31.90
C ARG A 15 -5.07 25.11 31.24
N ALA A 16 -4.99 26.01 30.27
CA ALA A 16 -3.76 26.40 29.61
C ALA A 16 -2.79 27.05 30.62
N HIS A 17 -1.83 26.28 31.10
CA HIS A 17 -0.60 26.83 31.70
C HIS A 17 0.47 26.90 30.61
N GLY A 18 1.12 28.06 30.53
CA GLY A 18 1.96 28.50 29.42
C GLY A 18 3.04 27.51 28.99
N HIS A 19 3.09 27.27 27.68
CA HIS A 19 4.18 26.57 27.02
C HIS A 19 5.46 27.41 27.11
N ARG A 20 6.41 26.97 27.95
CA ARG A 20 7.83 27.21 27.69
C ARG A 20 8.25 26.33 26.50
N PRO A 21 9.05 26.85 25.55
CA PRO A 21 9.61 26.03 24.48
C PRO A 21 10.56 25.01 25.10
N LEU A 22 10.23 23.72 24.96
CA LEU A 22 11.16 22.64 25.27
C LEU A 22 12.24 22.58 24.18
N PRO A 23 13.51 22.34 24.55
CA PRO A 23 14.57 22.19 23.57
C PRO A 23 14.30 20.97 22.69
N ARG A 24 14.50 21.13 21.38
CA ARG A 24 14.57 20.04 20.40
C ARG A 24 15.62 19.02 20.86
N ARG A 25 15.19 18.00 21.59
CA ARG A 25 15.95 16.76 21.73
C ARG A 25 15.77 16.00 20.43
N HIS A 26 16.79 16.07 19.58
CA HIS A 26 17.03 15.04 18.59
C HIS A 26 17.08 13.70 19.31
N SER A 27 16.00 12.93 19.22
CA SER A 27 16.00 11.53 19.59
C SER A 27 16.92 10.85 18.59
N ASN A 28 18.20 10.75 18.95
CA ASN A 28 19.11 9.77 18.38
C ASN A 28 18.51 8.40 18.67
N CYS A 29 17.66 7.94 17.76
CA CYS A 29 17.50 6.52 17.52
C CYS A 29 18.89 6.06 17.07
N ASN A 30 19.68 5.58 18.02
CA ASN A 30 20.83 4.74 17.75
C ASN A 30 20.28 3.48 17.06
N ILE A 31 20.02 3.60 15.76
CA ILE A 31 20.27 2.55 14.80
C ILE A 31 21.73 2.22 15.06
N LEU A 32 21.96 1.08 15.71
CA LEU A 32 23.29 0.49 15.79
C LEU A 32 23.82 0.46 14.37
N ASP A 33 24.79 1.33 14.13
CA ASP A 33 25.68 1.29 13.00
C ASP A 33 26.46 -0.02 13.13
N ASP A 34 25.87 -1.09 12.58
CA ASP A 34 26.48 -2.40 12.42
C ASP A 34 27.44 -2.35 11.22
N SER A 35 28.44 -1.47 11.32
CA SER A 35 29.58 -1.37 10.41
C SER A 35 30.65 -2.41 10.72
N ARG A 36 30.38 -3.38 11.60
CA ARG A 36 31.14 -4.63 11.69
C ARG A 36 30.43 -5.75 10.94
N ARG A 37 30.28 -5.55 9.63
CA ARG A 37 30.03 -6.65 8.71
C ARG A 37 31.18 -7.65 8.83
N PRO A 38 30.97 -8.91 9.23
CA PRO A 38 31.80 -9.95 8.64
C PRO A 38 31.59 -9.83 7.12
N LEU A 39 32.68 -9.88 6.36
CA LEU A 39 32.65 -10.23 4.95
C LEU A 39 31.96 -11.60 4.85
N LEU A 40 30.62 -11.60 4.89
CA LEU A 40 29.85 -12.71 4.36
C LEU A 40 30.24 -12.72 2.90
N GLU A 41 31.01 -13.73 2.53
CA GLU A 41 31.13 -14.15 1.14
C GLU A 41 29.76 -13.95 0.52
N ILE A 42 29.71 -13.12 -0.52
CA ILE A 42 28.60 -13.12 -1.44
C ILE A 42 28.64 -14.53 -2.01
N VAL A 43 27.94 -15.46 -1.35
CA VAL A 43 27.67 -16.78 -1.87
C VAL A 43 26.85 -16.46 -3.10
N ASN A 44 27.53 -16.44 -4.24
CA ASN A 44 26.92 -16.45 -5.55
C ASN A 44 26.08 -17.72 -5.56
N PHE A 45 24.81 -17.61 -5.16
CA PHE A 45 23.85 -18.65 -5.41
C PHE A 45 23.86 -18.82 -6.93
N PRO A 46 24.28 -19.97 -7.46
CA PRO A 46 24.20 -20.21 -8.87
C PRO A 46 22.73 -20.07 -9.22
N HIS A 47 22.38 -18.99 -9.92
CA HIS A 47 21.11 -18.88 -10.60
C HIS A 47 21.07 -20.04 -11.58
N LYS A 48 20.50 -21.18 -11.15
CA LYS A 48 20.12 -22.23 -12.10
C LYS A 48 19.19 -21.54 -13.08
N PRO A 49 19.52 -21.50 -14.38
CA PRO A 49 18.63 -20.93 -15.37
C PRO A 49 17.31 -21.67 -15.22
N TYR A 50 16.24 -20.92 -14.92
CA TYR A 50 14.89 -21.45 -14.87
C TYR A 50 14.66 -22.26 -16.15
N GLY A 51 14.65 -23.58 -16.00
CA GLY A 51 14.39 -24.50 -17.09
C GLY A 51 13.05 -24.13 -17.67
N ARG A 52 13.06 -23.62 -18.91
CA ARG A 52 11.86 -23.47 -19.71
C ARG A 52 11.31 -24.87 -19.94
N HIS A 53 10.46 -25.36 -19.04
CA HIS A 53 9.61 -26.50 -19.35
C HIS A 53 8.72 -26.05 -20.50
N ALA A 54 9.05 -26.55 -21.69
CA ALA A 54 8.27 -26.39 -22.90
C ALA A 54 6.85 -26.90 -22.62
N ARG A 55 5.90 -25.98 -22.43
CA ARG A 55 4.49 -26.34 -22.39
C ARG A 55 4.06 -26.81 -23.79
N PRO A 56 3.28 -27.90 -23.90
CA PRO A 56 2.64 -28.29 -25.14
C PRO A 56 1.78 -27.13 -25.65
N ARG A 57 1.99 -26.74 -26.91
CA ARG A 57 1.16 -25.74 -27.59
C ARG A 57 -0.18 -26.38 -27.92
N SER A 58 -1.22 -26.04 -27.17
CA SER A 58 -2.59 -26.34 -27.59
C SER A 58 -3.00 -25.41 -28.74
N PRO A 59 -3.67 -25.92 -29.79
CA PRO A 59 -4.12 -25.13 -30.93
C PRO A 59 -5.26 -24.18 -30.52
N VAL A 60 -5.13 -22.91 -30.94
CA VAL A 60 -6.12 -21.86 -30.71
C VAL A 60 -7.18 -21.92 -31.82
N PRO A 61 -8.48 -21.99 -31.51
CA PRO A 61 -9.54 -21.90 -32.52
C PRO A 61 -9.81 -20.43 -32.89
N HIS A 62 -9.70 -20.11 -34.17
CA HIS A 62 -10.10 -18.84 -34.75
C HIS A 62 -11.62 -18.65 -34.63
N LYS A 63 -12.07 -17.57 -33.97
CA LYS A 63 -13.47 -17.13 -33.98
C LYS A 63 -13.65 -15.93 -34.91
N HIS A 64 -14.60 -16.08 -35.82
CA HIS A 64 -15.06 -15.07 -36.77
C HIS A 64 -15.62 -13.83 -36.06
N ARG A 65 -15.26 -12.66 -36.60
CA ARG A 65 -15.67 -11.33 -36.16
C ARG A 65 -16.84 -10.87 -37.04
N THR A 66 -18.04 -10.76 -36.47
CA THR A 66 -19.20 -10.10 -37.11
C THR A 66 -19.30 -8.67 -36.59
N ASN A 67 -19.12 -7.71 -37.48
CA ASN A 67 -19.39 -6.30 -37.23
C ASN A 67 -20.91 -6.05 -37.31
N ILE A 68 -21.52 -5.53 -36.24
CA ILE A 68 -22.87 -4.96 -36.29
C ILE A 68 -22.72 -3.47 -35.99
N HIS A 69 -22.90 -2.65 -37.03
CA HIS A 69 -23.02 -1.21 -36.95
C HIS A 69 -24.48 -0.90 -36.58
N ILE A 70 -24.72 -0.26 -35.44
CA ILE A 70 -26.04 0.30 -35.09
C ILE A 70 -25.86 1.82 -35.01
N GLU A 71 -26.29 2.52 -36.07
CA GLU A 71 -26.54 3.96 -36.06
C GLU A 71 -27.80 4.23 -35.22
N LEU A 72 -27.64 4.91 -34.08
CA LEU A 72 -28.75 5.54 -33.37
C LEU A 72 -28.79 7.02 -33.74
N SER A 73 -29.89 7.42 -34.35
CA SER A 73 -30.23 8.81 -34.68
C SER A 73 -30.82 9.51 -33.45
N ASP A 74 -30.30 10.69 -33.11
CA ASP A 74 -30.84 11.53 -32.03
C ASP A 74 -32.09 12.32 -32.49
N PRO A 75 -33.16 12.40 -31.67
CA PRO A 75 -34.32 13.24 -31.98
C PRO A 75 -34.09 14.73 -31.65
N PRO A 76 -34.75 15.65 -32.37
CA PRO A 76 -34.59 17.09 -32.22
C PRO A 76 -35.19 17.63 -30.93
N ARG A 77 -34.46 18.53 -30.25
CA ARG A 77 -34.92 19.21 -29.03
C ARG A 77 -35.88 20.36 -29.36
N PRO A 78 -37.00 20.50 -28.64
CA PRO A 78 -37.87 21.67 -28.75
C PRO A 78 -37.28 22.88 -28.02
N VAL A 79 -37.23 24.01 -28.73
CA VAL A 79 -36.93 25.33 -28.20
C VAL A 79 -38.20 25.85 -27.52
N ARG A 80 -38.14 26.18 -26.23
CA ARG A 80 -39.21 26.90 -25.52
C ARG A 80 -38.67 28.17 -24.89
N HIS A 81 -39.08 29.28 -25.50
CA HIS A 81 -39.00 30.64 -24.97
C HIS A 81 -40.08 30.84 -23.91
N HIS A 82 -39.69 31.19 -22.68
CA HIS A 82 -40.56 31.92 -21.76
C HIS A 82 -39.72 32.88 -20.93
N ASP A 83 -39.78 34.16 -21.30
CA ASP A 83 -39.32 35.28 -20.51
C ASP A 83 -40.21 35.40 -19.27
N ARG A 84 -39.70 34.94 -18.14
CA ARG A 84 -40.35 35.09 -16.83
C ARG A 84 -39.67 36.26 -16.10
N PRO A 85 -40.43 37.28 -15.65
CA PRO A 85 -39.86 38.41 -14.92
C PRO A 85 -39.19 37.93 -13.63
N GLN A 86 -37.90 38.27 -13.50
CA GLN A 86 -37.06 37.89 -12.38
C GLN A 86 -37.46 38.70 -11.14
N PHE A 87 -38.32 38.13 -10.31
CA PHE A 87 -38.36 38.51 -8.91
C PHE A 87 -36.98 38.22 -8.31
N VAL A 88 -36.31 39.27 -7.83
CA VAL A 88 -35.05 39.21 -7.08
C VAL A 88 -35.35 38.48 -5.77
N ARG A 89 -35.41 37.15 -5.82
CA ARG A 89 -35.48 36.29 -4.65
C ARG A 89 -34.20 36.56 -3.86
N ARG A 90 -34.35 37.19 -2.69
CA ARG A 90 -33.31 37.21 -1.65
C ARG A 90 -32.78 35.78 -1.56
N ARG A 91 -31.54 35.57 -2.01
CA ARG A 91 -30.87 34.27 -1.93
C ARG A 91 -30.83 33.91 -0.46
N SER A 92 -31.69 32.97 -0.06
CA SER A 92 -31.59 32.30 1.22
C SER A 92 -30.15 31.81 1.32
N ILE A 93 -29.42 32.35 2.30
CA ILE A 93 -28.04 31.96 2.62
C ILE A 93 -28.12 30.46 2.92
N SER A 94 -27.83 29.63 1.93
CA SER A 94 -27.82 28.19 2.08
C SER A 94 -26.70 27.86 3.04
N ASN A 95 -27.03 27.16 4.14
CA ASN A 95 -26.03 26.65 5.05
C ASN A 95 -24.94 25.94 4.24
N PRO A 96 -23.65 26.16 4.55
CA PRO A 96 -22.57 25.46 3.86
C PRO A 96 -22.82 23.96 3.96
N PRO A 97 -22.60 23.20 2.87
CA PRO A 97 -22.81 21.76 2.88
C PRO A 97 -21.97 21.15 4.01
N PRO A 98 -22.51 20.16 4.74
CA PRO A 98 -21.80 19.53 5.83
C PRO A 98 -20.46 18.98 5.31
N VAL A 99 -19.37 19.39 5.97
CA VAL A 99 -18.02 18.91 5.65
C VAL A 99 -18.00 17.40 5.87
N LYS A 100 -17.85 16.62 4.80
CA LYS A 100 -17.71 15.17 4.91
C LYS A 100 -16.42 14.88 5.65
N LYS A 101 -16.49 14.19 6.79
CA LYS A 101 -15.30 13.69 7.47
C LYS A 101 -14.60 12.71 6.53
N GLU A 102 -13.38 13.02 6.14
CA GLU A 102 -12.58 12.13 5.30
C GLU A 102 -12.26 10.86 6.10
N THR A 103 -12.49 9.70 5.48
CA THR A 103 -12.12 8.41 6.08
C THR A 103 -10.59 8.31 6.11
N PRO A 104 -9.98 7.94 7.25
CA PRO A 104 -8.53 7.80 7.32
C PRO A 104 -8.04 6.76 6.32
N THR A 105 -6.90 7.03 5.67
CA THR A 105 -6.33 6.17 4.62
C THR A 105 -4.90 5.78 4.96
N VAL A 106 -4.58 4.50 4.81
CA VAL A 106 -3.25 3.93 5.04
C VAL A 106 -2.71 3.32 3.76
N ASN A 107 -1.52 3.74 3.31
CA ASN A 107 -0.85 3.19 2.14
C ASN A 107 0.35 2.34 2.57
N ILE A 108 0.45 1.11 2.05
CA ILE A 108 1.53 0.19 2.38
C ILE A 108 2.19 -0.26 1.08
N ILE A 109 3.47 0.07 0.89
CA ILE A 109 4.21 -0.26 -0.33
C ILE A 109 5.28 -1.29 -0.01
N SER A 110 5.31 -2.38 -0.75
CA SER A 110 6.37 -3.38 -0.62
C SER A 110 7.30 -3.38 -1.83
N HIS A 111 8.60 -3.52 -1.61
CA HIS A 111 9.59 -3.51 -2.70
C HIS A 111 10.76 -4.49 -2.48
N SER A 112 11.57 -4.66 -3.54
CA SER A 112 12.78 -5.49 -3.56
C SER A 112 14.02 -4.63 -3.34
N ALA A 113 14.80 -4.98 -2.31
CA ALA A 113 16.09 -4.35 -2.08
C ALA A 113 17.13 -4.76 -3.14
N SER A 114 17.11 -6.02 -3.62
CA SER A 114 18.07 -6.46 -4.64
C SER A 114 17.81 -5.81 -6.00
N ALA A 115 16.56 -5.56 -6.37
CA ALA A 115 16.23 -4.90 -7.62
C ALA A 115 16.68 -3.43 -7.62
N LEU A 116 16.45 -2.70 -6.53
CA LEU A 116 16.92 -1.31 -6.38
C LEU A 116 18.44 -1.19 -6.25
N ASN A 117 19.11 -2.24 -5.76
CA ASN A 117 20.58 -2.30 -5.67
C ASN A 117 21.22 -3.10 -6.81
N SER A 118 20.50 -3.35 -7.91
CA SER A 118 21.06 -4.10 -9.04
C SER A 118 22.24 -3.35 -9.66
N ARG A 119 23.29 -4.09 -10.04
CA ARG A 119 24.42 -3.54 -10.82
C ARG A 119 24.03 -3.28 -12.27
N ASP A 120 23.01 -3.98 -12.77
CA ASP A 120 22.44 -3.69 -14.08
C ASP A 120 21.57 -2.44 -13.97
N VAL A 121 21.98 -1.39 -14.70
CA VAL A 121 21.30 -0.10 -14.75
C VAL A 121 19.86 -0.26 -15.22
N LYS A 122 19.57 -1.16 -16.17
CA LYS A 122 18.21 -1.35 -16.70
C LYS A 122 17.27 -1.91 -15.65
N ASP A 123 17.73 -2.91 -14.90
CA ASP A 123 16.93 -3.54 -13.84
C ASP A 123 16.68 -2.55 -12.69
N ARG A 124 17.71 -1.79 -12.30
CA ARG A 124 17.57 -0.76 -11.26
C ARG A 124 16.59 0.34 -11.69
N THR A 125 16.77 0.93 -12.87
CA THR A 125 15.88 1.99 -13.38
C THR A 125 14.45 1.48 -13.55
N TYR A 126 14.25 0.22 -13.95
CA TYR A 126 12.92 -0.39 -13.99
C TYR A 126 12.31 -0.50 -12.59
N ALA A 127 13.07 -0.96 -11.60
CA ALA A 127 12.61 -1.09 -10.23
C ALA A 127 12.27 0.27 -9.59
N GLU A 128 13.14 1.27 -9.79
CA GLU A 128 12.92 2.66 -9.38
C GLU A 128 11.65 3.22 -10.02
N GLY A 129 11.49 3.11 -11.35
CA GLY A 129 10.30 3.61 -12.04
C GLY A 129 9.00 2.96 -11.58
N ARG A 130 9.01 1.68 -11.21
CA ARG A 130 7.85 0.98 -10.64
C ARG A 130 7.54 1.44 -9.21
N LEU A 131 8.57 1.69 -8.40
CA LEU A 131 8.39 2.25 -7.06
C LEU A 131 7.83 3.68 -7.13
N ASP A 132 8.40 4.52 -8.00
CA ASP A 132 7.91 5.88 -8.27
C ASP A 132 6.45 5.87 -8.74
N GLN A 133 6.08 4.90 -9.58
CA GLN A 133 4.68 4.72 -10.00
C GLN A 133 3.76 4.40 -8.82
N ALA A 134 4.17 3.55 -7.89
CA ALA A 134 3.39 3.26 -6.68
C ALA A 134 3.27 4.48 -5.76
N LEU A 135 4.36 5.25 -5.62
CA LEU A 135 4.40 6.46 -4.80
C LEU A 135 3.49 7.57 -5.35
N LYS A 136 3.20 7.61 -6.65
CA LYS A 136 2.21 8.56 -7.22
C LYS A 136 0.79 8.38 -6.69
N PHE A 137 0.46 7.20 -6.16
CA PHE A 137 -0.84 6.93 -5.53
C PHE A 137 -0.86 7.29 -4.05
N VAL A 138 0.30 7.55 -3.45
CA VAL A 138 0.38 8.04 -2.07
C VAL A 138 0.06 9.53 -2.07
N PRO A 139 -0.92 9.99 -1.29
CA PRO A 139 -1.21 11.42 -1.17
C PRO A 139 0.03 12.21 -0.73
N THR A 140 0.26 13.38 -1.31
CA THR A 140 1.42 14.22 -1.00
C THR A 140 1.45 14.73 0.44
N ASP A 141 0.29 14.75 1.11
CA ASP A 141 0.11 15.11 2.51
C ASP A 141 0.12 13.89 3.46
N ALA A 142 0.37 12.67 2.94
CA ALA A 142 0.44 11.47 3.75
C ALA A 142 1.68 11.46 4.65
N TYR A 143 1.47 11.14 5.93
CA TYR A 143 2.52 11.03 6.92
C TYR A 143 3.31 9.73 6.72
N TYR A 144 4.59 9.85 6.38
CA TYR A 144 5.50 8.71 6.26
C TYR A 144 5.95 8.22 7.64
N LEU A 145 5.75 6.94 7.92
CA LEU A 145 6.24 6.32 9.16
C LEU A 145 7.69 5.87 9.02
N TYR A 146 7.94 4.78 8.29
CA TYR A 146 9.25 4.17 8.12
C TYR A 146 9.20 3.00 7.12
N THR A 147 10.37 2.44 6.81
CA THR A 147 10.52 1.17 6.06
C THR A 147 10.79 0.01 7.01
N ILE A 148 10.00 -1.06 6.91
CA ILE A 148 10.23 -2.33 7.60
C ILE A 148 11.28 -3.15 6.83
N ASN A 149 12.46 -3.33 7.42
CA ASN A 149 13.51 -4.16 6.85
C ASN A 149 13.30 -5.64 7.17
N CYS A 150 12.82 -6.39 6.18
CA CYS A 150 12.47 -7.81 6.32
C CYS A 150 13.62 -8.76 5.92
N VAL A 151 14.81 -8.24 5.59
CA VAL A 151 15.94 -9.04 5.09
C VAL A 151 16.41 -10.08 6.10
N HIS A 152 16.36 -9.76 7.40
CA HIS A 152 16.85 -10.63 8.47
C HIS A 152 15.79 -11.60 9.00
N MET A 153 14.54 -11.50 8.55
CA MET A 153 13.46 -12.40 8.95
C MET A 153 13.57 -13.74 8.22
N LYS A 154 13.11 -14.81 8.86
CA LYS A 154 13.13 -16.19 8.35
C LYS A 154 12.33 -16.23 7.04
N PRO A 155 12.96 -16.66 5.93
CA PRO A 155 12.23 -16.84 4.68
C PRO A 155 11.28 -18.05 4.80
N PRO A 156 10.22 -18.10 3.98
CA PRO A 156 9.43 -19.32 3.84
C PRO A 156 10.30 -20.48 3.31
N PRO A 157 9.92 -21.74 3.58
CA PRO A 157 10.55 -22.90 2.97
C PRO A 157 10.62 -22.81 1.44
N GLN A 158 11.69 -23.34 0.84
CA GLN A 158 11.95 -23.19 -0.58
C GLN A 158 10.80 -23.70 -1.46
N HIS A 159 10.24 -24.87 -1.15
CA HIS A 159 9.11 -25.44 -1.91
C HIS A 159 7.85 -24.56 -1.90
N ILE A 160 7.65 -23.78 -0.83
CA ILE A 160 6.58 -22.76 -0.75
C ILE A 160 6.96 -21.55 -1.61
N CYS A 161 8.22 -21.09 -1.52
CA CYS A 161 8.70 -19.97 -2.31
C CYS A 161 8.62 -20.21 -3.83
N ASP A 162 8.81 -21.46 -4.26
CA ASP A 162 8.75 -21.86 -5.67
C ASP A 162 7.31 -21.83 -6.23
N SER A 163 6.31 -22.01 -5.37
CA SER A 163 4.90 -22.15 -5.77
C SER A 163 4.05 -20.93 -5.47
N PHE A 164 4.44 -20.13 -4.48
CA PHE A 164 3.61 -19.07 -3.91
C PHE A 164 4.38 -17.76 -3.73
N THR A 165 3.62 -16.67 -3.62
CA THR A 165 4.10 -15.31 -3.32
C THR A 165 3.61 -14.89 -1.93
N GLY A 166 4.12 -13.79 -1.39
CA GLY A 166 3.74 -13.29 -0.06
C GLY A 166 2.26 -12.99 0.15
N THR A 167 1.49 -12.84 -0.93
CA THR A 167 0.04 -12.70 -0.89
C THR A 167 -0.70 -14.00 -0.56
N ALA A 168 -0.07 -15.16 -0.72
CA ALA A 168 -0.69 -16.44 -0.41
C ALA A 168 -0.69 -16.68 1.10
N GLU A 169 -1.81 -17.17 1.62
CA GLU A 169 -2.03 -17.42 3.05
C GLU A 169 -0.99 -18.36 3.68
N ILE A 170 -0.54 -19.39 2.95
CA ILE A 170 0.53 -20.29 3.39
C ILE A 170 1.86 -19.55 3.59
N VAL A 171 2.15 -18.54 2.77
CA VAL A 171 3.35 -17.71 2.90
C VAL A 171 3.20 -16.75 4.08
N LYS A 172 2.04 -16.11 4.24
CA LYS A 172 1.73 -15.25 5.40
C LYS A 172 1.95 -16.01 6.71
N ARG A 173 1.34 -17.18 6.87
CA ARG A 173 1.55 -18.06 8.04
C ARG A 173 3.01 -18.45 8.25
N SER A 174 3.71 -18.84 7.17
CA SER A 174 5.12 -19.21 7.28
C SER A 174 6.02 -18.05 7.71
N VAL A 175 5.77 -16.83 7.22
CA VAL A 175 6.54 -15.62 7.59
C VAL A 175 6.19 -15.21 9.02
N MET A 176 4.91 -15.26 9.39
CA MET A 176 4.44 -14.97 10.74
C MET A 176 4.89 -15.98 11.79
N ASN A 177 5.45 -17.13 11.43
CA ASN A 177 6.13 -18.00 12.40
C ASN A 177 7.47 -17.43 12.90
N ASP A 178 8.03 -16.38 12.28
CA ASP A 178 9.19 -15.66 12.83
C ASP A 178 8.74 -14.62 13.88
N PRO A 179 9.18 -14.71 15.16
CA PRO A 179 8.86 -13.71 16.18
C PRO A 179 9.20 -12.28 15.79
N ARG A 180 10.28 -12.06 15.02
CA ARG A 180 10.68 -10.71 14.58
C ARG A 180 9.71 -10.14 13.56
N ALA A 181 9.12 -11.00 12.72
CA ALA A 181 8.11 -10.58 11.77
C ALA A 181 6.79 -10.24 12.49
N LYS A 182 6.36 -11.05 13.47
CA LYS A 182 5.20 -10.73 14.33
C LYS A 182 5.37 -9.39 15.03
N ASN A 183 6.49 -9.20 15.74
CA ASN A 183 6.76 -7.95 16.46
C ASN A 183 6.80 -6.74 15.53
N ALA A 184 7.31 -6.90 14.29
CA ALA A 184 7.33 -5.83 13.31
C ALA A 184 5.92 -5.46 12.82
N VAL A 185 5.04 -6.45 12.63
CA VAL A 185 3.62 -6.23 12.29
C VAL A 185 2.91 -5.52 13.44
N GLU A 186 2.99 -6.06 14.66
CA GLU A 186 2.36 -5.48 15.86
C GLU A 186 2.79 -4.03 16.08
N LYS A 187 4.10 -3.75 15.95
CA LYS A 187 4.64 -2.39 16.06
C LYS A 187 4.11 -1.47 14.95
N ALA A 188 4.06 -1.95 13.70
CA ALA A 188 3.57 -1.16 12.59
C ALA A 188 2.09 -0.79 12.75
N VAL A 189 1.26 -1.76 13.16
CA VAL A 189 -0.15 -1.55 13.44
C VAL A 189 -0.35 -0.54 14.57
N HIS A 190 0.39 -0.69 15.68
CA HIS A 190 0.38 0.26 16.77
C HIS A 190 0.75 1.69 16.31
N ASP A 191 1.85 1.84 15.58
CA ASP A 191 2.34 3.15 15.13
C ASP A 191 1.39 3.82 14.12
N ILE A 192 0.74 3.03 13.25
CA ILE A 192 -0.32 3.53 12.36
C ILE A 192 -1.47 4.09 13.17
N VAL A 193 -2.01 3.30 14.11
CA VAL A 193 -3.13 3.72 14.96
C VAL A 193 -2.79 4.97 15.77
N ASP A 194 -1.58 5.05 16.31
CA ASP A 194 -1.10 6.22 17.04
C ASP A 194 -0.98 7.46 16.15
N ALA A 195 -0.50 7.31 14.91
CA ALA A 195 -0.48 8.41 13.95
C ALA A 195 -1.90 8.91 13.62
N LEU A 196 -2.84 7.98 13.40
CA LEU A 196 -4.25 8.34 13.15
C LEU A 196 -4.87 9.08 14.35
N LYS A 197 -4.62 8.62 15.58
CA LYS A 197 -5.09 9.28 16.81
C LYS A 197 -4.51 10.68 17.01
N ARG A 198 -3.30 10.94 16.51
CA ARG A 198 -2.67 12.28 16.51
C ARG A 198 -3.25 13.23 15.45
N GLY A 199 -4.22 12.78 14.66
CA GLY A 199 -4.92 13.60 13.67
C GLY A 199 -4.34 13.50 12.27
N HIS A 200 -3.39 12.59 12.00
CA HIS A 200 -2.98 12.31 10.63
C HIS A 200 -4.09 11.53 9.93
N SER A 201 -4.76 12.11 8.94
CA SER A 201 -5.81 11.42 8.17
C SER A 201 -5.25 10.46 7.13
N LYS A 202 -3.99 10.63 6.72
CA LYS A 202 -3.32 9.83 5.70
C LYS A 202 -1.95 9.40 6.21
N VAL A 203 -1.67 8.11 6.18
CA VAL A 203 -0.42 7.54 6.68
C VAL A 203 0.13 6.57 5.64
N TRP A 204 1.44 6.43 5.57
CA TRP A 204 2.04 5.39 4.74
C TRP A 204 3.34 4.83 5.29
N LEU A 205 3.65 3.59 4.91
CA LEU A 205 4.89 2.92 5.27
C LEU A 205 5.34 1.98 4.15
N GLU A 206 6.59 1.56 4.24
CA GLU A 206 7.18 0.63 3.29
C GLU A 206 7.59 -0.69 3.94
N SER A 207 7.66 -1.76 3.16
CA SER A 207 8.31 -3.01 3.55
C SER A 207 9.27 -3.49 2.47
N ARG A 208 10.46 -3.92 2.88
CA ARG A 208 11.49 -4.37 1.93
C ARG A 208 12.10 -5.69 2.34
N CYS A 209 12.30 -6.59 1.39
CA CYS A 209 13.14 -7.77 1.57
C CYS A 209 14.11 -7.88 0.38
N VAL A 210 14.93 -8.94 0.33
CA VAL A 210 15.92 -9.10 -0.76
C VAL A 210 15.22 -9.09 -2.12
N MET A 211 14.49 -10.17 -2.44
CA MET A 211 13.83 -10.31 -3.75
C MET A 211 12.54 -9.51 -3.89
N GLY A 212 11.94 -9.07 -2.78
CA GLY A 212 10.60 -8.46 -2.79
C GLY A 212 9.60 -9.43 -3.43
N THR A 213 9.28 -10.55 -2.81
CA THR A 213 8.29 -11.50 -3.39
C THR A 213 7.52 -12.24 -2.31
N HIS A 214 8.16 -12.46 -1.15
CA HIS A 214 7.60 -13.25 -0.06
C HIS A 214 7.50 -12.45 1.23
N ARG A 215 8.62 -12.19 1.93
CA ARG A 215 8.61 -11.59 3.28
C ARG A 215 7.99 -10.20 3.34
N SER A 216 8.47 -9.26 2.52
CA SER A 216 7.93 -7.89 2.52
C SER A 216 6.46 -7.86 2.11
N VAL A 217 6.11 -8.62 1.07
CA VAL A 217 4.73 -8.75 0.59
C VAL A 217 3.81 -9.31 1.69
N ALA A 218 4.20 -10.42 2.33
CA ALA A 218 3.41 -11.03 3.41
C ALA A 218 3.20 -10.08 4.59
N ILE A 219 4.24 -9.36 5.00
CA ILE A 219 4.14 -8.39 6.10
C ILE A 219 3.23 -7.22 5.74
N ALA A 220 3.37 -6.67 4.54
CA ALA A 220 2.52 -5.59 4.06
C ALA A 220 1.04 -5.99 4.03
N GLU A 221 0.76 -7.21 3.56
CA GLU A 221 -0.58 -7.77 3.50
C GLU A 221 -1.19 -7.99 4.88
N VAL A 222 -0.45 -8.58 5.82
CA VAL A 222 -0.94 -8.83 7.19
C VAL A 222 -1.22 -7.51 7.92
N ILE A 223 -0.32 -6.51 7.81
CA ILE A 223 -0.60 -5.17 8.34
C ILE A 223 -1.86 -4.59 7.72
N GLY A 224 -2.03 -4.77 6.40
CA GLY A 224 -3.19 -4.26 5.70
C GLY A 224 -4.50 -4.90 6.17
N GLU A 225 -4.53 -6.21 6.35
CA GLU A 225 -5.68 -6.95 6.89
C GLU A 225 -6.03 -6.51 8.31
N GLU A 226 -5.03 -6.36 9.19
CA GLU A 226 -5.26 -5.92 10.57
C GLU A 226 -5.84 -4.50 10.61
N ILE A 227 -5.31 -3.56 9.83
CA ILE A 227 -5.80 -2.17 9.80
C ILE A 227 -7.18 -2.07 9.12
N ASP A 228 -7.44 -2.83 8.06
CA ASP A 228 -8.75 -2.88 7.38
C ASP A 228 -9.83 -3.41 8.32
N SER A 229 -9.50 -4.41 9.16
CA SER A 229 -10.42 -4.94 10.19
C SER A 229 -10.87 -3.89 11.22
N MET A 230 -10.15 -2.77 11.34
CA MET A 230 -10.49 -1.62 12.20
C MET A 230 -11.35 -0.58 11.48
N GLY A 231 -11.77 -0.81 10.23
CA GLY A 231 -12.59 0.10 9.43
C GLY A 231 -11.83 1.28 8.83
N VAL A 232 -10.50 1.18 8.73
CA VAL A 232 -9.65 2.19 8.08
C VAL A 232 -9.49 1.82 6.60
N ASN A 233 -9.49 2.81 5.71
CA ASN A 233 -9.27 2.54 4.28
C ASN A 233 -7.80 2.18 4.03
N VAL A 234 -7.53 0.99 3.50
CA VAL A 234 -6.16 0.50 3.27
C VAL A 234 -5.88 0.28 1.79
N MET A 235 -4.71 0.74 1.35
CA MET A 235 -4.16 0.47 0.02
C MET A 235 -2.81 -0.24 0.13
N VAL A 236 -2.75 -1.51 -0.27
CA VAL A 236 -1.51 -2.29 -0.32
C VAL A 236 -1.03 -2.41 -1.75
N GLN A 237 0.26 -2.11 -2.00
CA GLN A 237 0.88 -2.13 -3.33
C GLN A 237 2.16 -2.97 -3.35
N HIS A 238 2.30 -3.78 -4.41
CA HIS A 238 3.48 -4.61 -4.66
C HIS A 238 4.04 -4.33 -6.06
N PRO A 239 4.65 -3.15 -6.31
CA PRO A 239 5.09 -2.71 -7.65
C PRO A 239 6.01 -3.71 -8.39
N HIS A 240 6.72 -4.55 -7.65
CA HIS A 240 7.64 -5.55 -8.16
C HIS A 240 6.98 -6.87 -8.60
N ILE A 241 5.75 -7.17 -8.17
CA ILE A 241 4.98 -8.31 -8.67
C ILE A 241 4.38 -7.87 -10.00
N ARG A 242 4.79 -8.52 -11.10
CA ARG A 242 4.31 -8.18 -12.44
C ARG A 242 2.81 -8.44 -12.57
N ASP A 243 2.12 -7.56 -13.28
CA ASP A 243 0.66 -7.60 -13.49
C ASP A 243 0.16 -8.94 -14.06
N ALA A 244 0.98 -9.68 -14.81
CA ALA A 244 0.64 -10.99 -15.37
C ALA A 244 0.46 -12.10 -14.31
N ASP A 245 1.07 -11.94 -13.14
CA ASP A 245 0.87 -12.86 -12.00
C ASP A 245 -0.30 -12.41 -11.12
N TRP A 246 -0.66 -11.13 -11.19
CA TRP A 246 -1.83 -10.56 -10.53
C TRP A 246 -3.13 -10.87 -11.29
N GLN A 247 -3.17 -10.70 -12.62
CA GLN A 247 -4.36 -10.93 -13.44
C GLN A 247 -4.82 -12.39 -13.49
N ARG A 248 -3.90 -13.36 -13.31
CA ARG A 248 -4.25 -14.79 -13.30
C ARG A 248 -4.96 -15.27 -12.04
N ARG A 249 -5.13 -14.42 -11.01
CA ARG A 249 -5.62 -14.84 -9.68
C ARG A 249 -6.94 -14.18 -9.25
N ARG A 250 -7.51 -13.30 -10.08
CA ARG A 250 -8.86 -12.73 -9.88
C ARG A 250 -9.95 -13.38 -10.75
N GLY A 251 -9.58 -14.36 -11.59
CA GLY A 251 -10.51 -15.26 -12.26
C GLY A 251 -10.52 -16.61 -11.58
#